data_AF-A0A432F1N1-F1
#
_entry.id   AF-A0A432F1N1-F1
#
_cell.length_a   1.000
_cell.length_b   1.000
_cell.length_c   1.000
_cell.angle_alpha   90.00
_cell.angle_beta   90.00
_cell.angle_gamma   90.00
#
_symmetry.space_group_name_H-M   'P 1'
#
loop_
_entity.id
_entity.type
_entity.pdbx_description
1 polymer ?
#
loop_
_entity_poly.entity_id
_entity_poly.type
_entity_poly.pdbx_seq_one_letter_code
_entity_poly.pdbx_strand_id
1 'polypeptide(L)'
;MKNKSLLLIPLLFLFSLWSSSLQAAVWKNQNNWSNAWEVKYQNWVANNWKPNFFMNPNNQKYYRIPHDCADAIYLMRLVFSYENRLPFVINNANKPGKLLSNQMNQWDRLPEYQRLRNFMLYINDRVGTRSLSKDTYPIPLSQIRSGDLYVQPGSHSYEIVGITDTGVPVIMSSTTPASPKMMIQLYAFPFFIPKDRQNMTDGYRRFKWPRNILKPMQQQPGYSNEQYVIAAATGYNYVAFTDIIAKKLRRRPEPLTEKTKRVLQGLCSFAKERVNYVNDGLRFLHKLRSGRGRGVTRQCMNAKEYDYYSTPSRDKRLKRYFQEVLNIAYAGGVIKEGQITPQLIARAIFHDQVPPKLERAMDQTCRIAVYPQNDHKYINLRQLWQNIAKGKLSSDPHAPYENRWGLTDRPYVKRCPTF
;
A
#
# COMPACT_ATOMS: atom_id res chain seq x y z
N MET A 1 33.14 -81.28 -35.79
CA MET A 1 32.21 -80.83 -36.86
C MET A 1 31.06 -80.10 -36.19
N LYS A 2 31.18 -78.79 -35.96
CA LYS A 2 30.41 -77.71 -36.64
C LYS A 2 28.94 -78.08 -36.95
N ASN A 3 28.02 -77.59 -36.13
CA ASN A 3 26.82 -76.89 -36.58
C ASN A 3 26.34 -75.95 -35.47
N LYS A 4 26.53 -74.64 -35.69
CA LYS A 4 26.01 -73.57 -34.84
C LYS A 4 24.71 -73.09 -35.47
N SER A 5 23.60 -73.30 -34.77
CA SER A 5 22.30 -72.72 -35.12
C SER A 5 22.31 -71.23 -34.79
N LEU A 6 22.17 -70.39 -35.81
CA LEU A 6 21.90 -68.96 -35.67
C LEU A 6 20.43 -68.79 -35.23
N LEU A 7 20.22 -68.30 -34.01
CA LEU A 7 18.94 -67.77 -33.55
C LEU A 7 18.88 -66.28 -33.89
N LEU A 8 18.01 -65.93 -34.83
CA LEU A 8 17.57 -64.55 -35.09
C LEU A 8 16.72 -64.07 -33.92
N ILE A 9 17.19 -63.09 -33.17
CA ILE A 9 16.39 -62.31 -32.22
C ILE A 9 15.94 -61.04 -32.94
N PRO A 10 14.63 -60.73 -33.04
CA PRO A 10 14.18 -59.49 -33.64
C PRO A 10 14.44 -58.34 -32.66
N LEU A 11 15.14 -57.32 -33.17
CA LEU A 11 15.43 -56.04 -32.53
C LEU A 11 14.11 -55.29 -32.32
N LEU A 12 13.42 -55.57 -31.21
CA LEU A 12 12.24 -54.83 -30.78
C LEU A 12 12.70 -53.44 -30.32
N PHE A 13 12.38 -52.45 -31.15
CA PHE A 13 12.49 -51.01 -30.93
C PHE A 13 11.97 -50.62 -29.53
N LEU A 14 12.84 -50.58 -28.53
CA LEU A 14 12.64 -49.83 -27.30
C LEU A 14 12.82 -48.34 -27.63
N PHE A 15 11.83 -47.74 -28.29
CA PHE A 15 11.54 -46.31 -28.11
C PHE A 15 11.07 -46.14 -26.66
N SER A 16 12.03 -46.21 -25.74
CA SER A 16 11.88 -45.63 -24.42
C SER A 16 11.59 -44.15 -24.67
N LEU A 17 10.32 -43.78 -24.53
CA LEU A 17 9.90 -42.41 -24.40
C LEU A 17 10.50 -41.93 -23.08
N TRP A 18 11.74 -41.44 -23.16
CA TRP A 18 12.33 -40.58 -22.15
C TRP A 18 11.46 -39.33 -22.11
N SER A 19 10.36 -39.43 -21.38
CA SER A 19 9.52 -38.32 -20.97
C SER A 19 10.36 -37.55 -19.95
N SER A 20 11.31 -36.77 -20.48
CA SER A 20 11.98 -35.74 -19.71
C SER A 20 10.86 -34.89 -19.15
N SER A 21 10.62 -34.99 -17.84
CA SER A 21 9.73 -34.07 -17.16
C SER A 21 10.36 -32.69 -17.30
N LEU A 22 9.93 -31.96 -18.32
CA LEU A 22 10.32 -30.57 -18.54
C LEU A 22 9.73 -29.79 -17.37
N GLN A 23 10.51 -29.68 -16.28
CA GLN A 23 10.15 -28.87 -15.13
C GLN A 23 10.05 -27.42 -15.60
N ALA A 24 8.82 -26.94 -15.70
CA ALA A 24 8.53 -25.62 -16.19
C ALA A 24 8.56 -24.60 -15.04
N ALA A 25 9.46 -23.63 -15.14
CA ALA A 25 9.45 -22.42 -14.33
C ALA A 25 8.08 -21.72 -14.40
N VAL A 26 7.79 -20.84 -13.43
CA VAL A 26 6.59 -19.98 -13.46
C VAL A 26 6.51 -19.25 -14.80
N TRP A 27 7.61 -18.61 -15.20
CA TRP A 27 7.86 -18.14 -16.58
C TRP A 27 9.35 -18.22 -16.94
N LYS A 28 9.64 -18.33 -18.23
CA LYS A 28 11.01 -18.27 -18.76
C LYS A 28 11.49 -16.83 -18.91
N ASN A 29 12.73 -16.56 -18.51
CA ASN A 29 13.35 -15.25 -18.69
C ASN A 29 13.82 -15.09 -20.13
N GLN A 30 13.56 -13.92 -20.72
CA GLN A 30 14.10 -13.51 -22.02
C GLN A 30 14.92 -12.21 -21.91
N ASN A 31 14.75 -11.47 -20.81
CA ASN A 31 15.44 -10.22 -20.53
C ASN A 31 16.13 -10.29 -19.16
N ASN A 32 17.03 -9.33 -18.90
CA ASN A 32 17.69 -9.16 -17.60
C ASN A 32 17.57 -7.71 -17.11
N TRP A 33 17.52 -7.52 -15.79
CA TRP A 33 17.49 -6.19 -15.20
C TRP A 33 18.76 -5.39 -15.53
N SER A 34 18.54 -4.16 -15.96
CA SER A 34 19.55 -3.15 -16.31
C SER A 34 18.99 -1.77 -15.98
N ASN A 35 19.82 -0.72 -16.08
CA ASN A 35 19.32 0.66 -15.91
C ASN A 35 18.21 1.00 -16.90
N ALA A 36 18.31 0.55 -18.15
CA ALA A 36 17.27 0.78 -19.15
C ALA A 36 15.94 0.09 -18.77
N TRP A 37 16.00 -1.15 -18.26
CA TRP A 37 14.81 -1.85 -17.76
C TRP A 37 14.26 -1.24 -16.48
N GLU A 38 15.12 -0.71 -15.61
CA GLU A 38 14.68 0.04 -14.44
C GLU A 38 13.91 1.30 -14.86
N VAL A 39 14.41 2.09 -15.82
CA VAL A 39 13.68 3.26 -16.34
C VAL A 39 12.34 2.85 -16.96
N LYS A 40 12.29 1.75 -17.73
CA LYS A 40 11.03 1.22 -18.26
C LYS A 40 10.06 0.82 -17.15
N TYR A 41 10.54 0.20 -16.08
CA TYR A 41 9.73 -0.12 -14.90
C TYR A 41 9.16 1.12 -14.25
N GLN A 42 9.99 2.14 -13.99
CA GLN A 42 9.55 3.39 -13.38
C GLN A 42 8.47 4.08 -14.24
N ASN A 43 8.65 4.10 -15.55
CA ASN A 43 7.66 4.63 -16.49
C ASN A 43 6.36 3.81 -16.51
N TRP A 44 6.45 2.48 -16.48
CA TRP A 44 5.28 1.61 -16.42
C TRP A 44 4.50 1.80 -15.11
N VAL A 45 5.19 1.93 -13.97
CA VAL A 45 4.51 2.19 -12.69
C VAL A 45 3.74 3.52 -12.75
N ALA A 46 4.35 4.57 -13.29
CA ALA A 46 3.67 5.88 -13.43
C ALA A 46 2.40 5.81 -14.30
N ASN A 47 2.47 5.04 -15.39
CA ASN A 47 1.43 5.07 -16.42
C ASN A 47 0.39 3.96 -16.28
N ASN A 48 0.73 2.82 -15.69
CA ASN A 48 -0.07 1.60 -15.73
C ASN A 48 -0.48 1.09 -14.33
N TRP A 49 0.25 1.41 -13.26
CA TRP A 49 -0.10 0.98 -11.91
C TRP A 49 -1.21 1.86 -11.31
N LYS A 50 -2.47 1.48 -11.54
CA LYS A 50 -3.66 2.26 -11.17
C LYS A 50 -4.39 1.70 -9.96
N PRO A 51 -5.23 2.50 -9.27
CA PRO A 51 -5.98 2.05 -8.09
C PRO A 51 -6.81 0.78 -8.31
N ASN A 52 -7.33 0.60 -9.53
CA ASN A 52 -8.15 -0.55 -9.91
C ASN A 52 -7.37 -1.72 -10.53
N PHE A 53 -6.03 -1.74 -10.47
CA PHE A 53 -5.22 -2.74 -11.19
C PHE A 53 -5.69 -4.19 -10.92
N PHE A 54 -5.91 -4.54 -9.65
CA PHE A 54 -6.39 -5.87 -9.24
C PHE A 54 -7.91 -6.03 -9.29
N MET A 55 -8.65 -4.96 -9.58
CA MET A 55 -10.12 -4.94 -9.63
C MET A 55 -10.65 -4.74 -11.05
N ASN A 56 -9.78 -4.72 -12.05
CA ASN A 56 -10.17 -4.59 -13.44
C ASN A 56 -10.56 -5.97 -14.02
N PRO A 57 -11.85 -6.24 -14.33
CA PRO A 57 -12.29 -7.52 -14.87
C PRO A 57 -11.73 -7.80 -16.27
N ASN A 58 -11.26 -6.78 -17.00
CA ASN A 58 -10.67 -6.97 -18.33
C ASN A 58 -9.26 -7.58 -18.27
N ASN A 59 -8.63 -7.62 -17.09
CA ASN A 59 -7.32 -8.25 -16.91
C ASN A 59 -7.41 -9.51 -16.03
N GLN A 60 -7.93 -10.58 -16.61
CA GLN A 60 -8.17 -11.87 -15.92
C GLN A 60 -6.94 -12.45 -15.22
N LYS A 61 -5.72 -12.14 -15.70
CA LYS A 61 -4.47 -12.60 -15.08
C LYS A 61 -4.30 -12.07 -13.66
N TYR A 62 -4.67 -10.81 -13.40
CA TYR A 62 -4.49 -10.15 -12.10
C TYR A 62 -5.80 -9.85 -11.39
N TYR A 63 -6.93 -10.07 -12.06
CA TYR A 63 -8.23 -9.81 -11.48
C TYR A 63 -8.42 -10.61 -10.19
N ARG A 64 -8.87 -9.89 -9.16
CA ARG A 64 -9.13 -10.35 -7.81
C ARG A 64 -7.95 -11.05 -7.11
N ILE A 65 -6.71 -10.67 -7.42
CA ILE A 65 -5.56 -11.07 -6.60
C ILE A 65 -5.66 -10.36 -5.23
N PRO A 66 -5.76 -11.11 -4.11
CA PRO A 66 -5.77 -10.52 -2.79
C PRO A 66 -4.41 -9.88 -2.51
N HIS A 67 -4.40 -8.72 -1.86
CA HIS A 67 -3.17 -8.04 -1.51
C HIS A 67 -3.37 -7.13 -0.29
N ASP A 68 -2.32 -6.96 0.49
CA ASP A 68 -2.16 -5.89 1.48
C ASP A 68 -1.10 -4.85 1.04
N CYS A 69 -0.70 -3.95 1.95
CA CYS A 69 0.26 -2.88 1.68
C CYS A 69 1.66 -3.36 1.24
N ALA A 70 2.10 -4.54 1.68
CA ALA A 70 3.41 -5.08 1.30
C ALA A 70 3.27 -5.98 0.07
N ASP A 71 2.20 -6.78 0.00
CA ASP A 71 1.90 -7.62 -1.15
C ASP A 71 1.87 -6.78 -2.43
N ALA A 72 1.13 -5.66 -2.42
CA ALA A 72 0.99 -4.78 -3.58
C ALA A 72 2.34 -4.30 -4.13
N ILE A 73 3.31 -3.97 -3.26
CA ILE A 73 4.67 -3.57 -3.65
C ILE A 73 5.42 -4.72 -4.34
N TYR A 74 5.38 -5.93 -3.77
CA TYR A 74 6.03 -7.09 -4.39
C TYR A 74 5.37 -7.45 -5.72
N LEU A 75 4.03 -7.44 -5.76
CA LEU A 75 3.25 -7.74 -6.95
C LEU A 75 3.48 -6.69 -8.04
N MET A 76 3.66 -5.41 -7.72
CA MET A 76 4.01 -4.36 -8.68
C MET A 76 5.30 -4.71 -9.44
N ARG A 77 6.35 -5.12 -8.72
CA ARG A 77 7.63 -5.52 -9.35
C ARG A 77 7.50 -6.84 -10.10
N LEU A 78 6.76 -7.81 -9.54
CA LEU A 78 6.53 -9.12 -10.13
C LEU A 78 5.77 -9.05 -11.45
N VAL A 79 4.69 -8.29 -11.49
CA VAL A 79 3.85 -8.08 -12.69
C VAL A 79 4.72 -7.52 -13.81
N PHE A 80 5.47 -6.46 -13.55
CA PHE A 80 6.35 -5.90 -14.57
C PHE A 80 7.41 -6.91 -15.03
N SER A 81 8.00 -7.67 -14.10
CA SER A 81 8.94 -8.74 -14.45
C SER A 81 8.31 -9.79 -15.34
N TYR A 82 7.09 -10.23 -15.04
CA TYR A 82 6.38 -11.23 -15.82
C TYR A 82 6.07 -10.72 -17.24
N GLU A 83 5.48 -9.52 -17.34
CA GLU A 83 5.08 -8.92 -18.62
C GLU A 83 6.27 -8.67 -19.55
N ASN A 84 7.46 -8.45 -18.99
CA ASN A 84 8.68 -8.17 -19.74
C ASN A 84 9.67 -9.33 -19.72
N ARG A 85 9.27 -10.52 -19.24
CA ARG A 85 10.10 -11.73 -19.17
C ARG A 85 11.46 -11.49 -18.48
N LEU A 86 11.46 -10.70 -17.41
CA LEU A 86 12.62 -10.44 -16.54
C LEU A 86 12.65 -11.44 -15.37
N PRO A 87 13.84 -11.70 -14.78
CA PRO A 87 13.91 -12.44 -13.54
C PRO A 87 13.22 -11.69 -12.39
N PHE A 88 12.55 -12.45 -11.54
CA PHE A 88 12.03 -11.99 -10.26
C PHE A 88 12.62 -12.86 -9.15
N VAL A 89 13.29 -12.24 -8.18
CA VAL A 89 13.94 -12.93 -7.07
C VAL A 89 13.81 -12.08 -5.81
N ILE A 90 13.38 -12.68 -4.72
CA ILE A 90 13.26 -12.06 -3.39
C ILE A 90 13.73 -13.04 -2.30
N ASN A 91 14.01 -12.53 -1.11
CA ASN A 91 14.30 -13.34 0.06
C ASN A 91 13.03 -14.04 0.56
N ASN A 92 13.17 -15.30 1.00
CA ASN A 92 12.10 -16.01 1.67
C ASN A 92 12.04 -15.60 3.14
N ALA A 93 11.03 -14.83 3.55
CA ALA A 93 10.93 -14.35 4.93
C ALA A 93 10.77 -15.49 5.95
N ASN A 94 10.19 -16.62 5.53
CA ASN A 94 9.93 -17.79 6.39
C ASN A 94 11.11 -18.77 6.43
N LYS A 95 12.09 -18.64 5.51
CA LYS A 95 13.28 -19.50 5.44
C LYS A 95 14.52 -18.63 5.17
N PRO A 96 15.16 -18.08 6.21
CA PRO A 96 16.36 -17.26 6.07
C PRO A 96 17.43 -17.93 5.19
N GLY A 97 18.06 -17.16 4.31
CA GLY A 97 19.07 -17.65 3.36
C GLY A 97 18.52 -18.37 2.12
N LYS A 98 17.19 -18.61 2.03
CA LYS A 98 16.56 -19.13 0.82
C LYS A 98 15.90 -17.99 0.02
N LEU A 99 15.87 -18.16 -1.29
CA LEU A 99 15.27 -17.21 -2.23
C LEU A 99 13.96 -17.78 -2.78
N LEU A 100 13.01 -16.88 -3.07
CA LEU A 100 11.84 -17.16 -3.91
C LEU A 100 12.10 -16.56 -5.29
N SER A 101 11.82 -17.31 -6.35
CA SER A 101 12.05 -16.82 -7.70
C SER A 101 11.03 -17.34 -8.71
N ASN A 102 10.96 -16.67 -9.86
CA ASN A 102 10.13 -17.14 -10.96
C ASN A 102 10.58 -18.46 -11.60
N GLN A 103 11.74 -18.99 -11.20
CA GLN A 103 12.25 -20.29 -11.62
C GLN A 103 11.70 -21.46 -10.81
N MET A 104 10.87 -21.21 -9.79
CA MET A 104 10.19 -22.26 -9.05
C MET A 104 9.29 -23.09 -9.98
N ASN A 105 9.28 -24.41 -9.76
CA ASN A 105 8.63 -25.42 -10.59
C ASN A 105 7.40 -26.06 -9.89
N GLN A 106 6.99 -25.55 -8.73
CA GLN A 106 5.89 -26.11 -7.91
C GLN A 106 4.55 -26.23 -8.64
N TRP A 107 4.38 -25.48 -9.73
CA TRP A 107 3.16 -25.43 -10.53
C TRP A 107 3.42 -25.81 -11.98
N ASP A 108 4.52 -26.48 -12.31
CA ASP A 108 4.95 -26.76 -13.68
C ASP A 108 3.87 -27.43 -14.56
N ARG A 109 3.01 -28.26 -13.95
CA ARG A 109 1.85 -28.92 -14.57
C ARG A 109 0.72 -27.98 -14.99
N LEU A 110 0.70 -26.73 -14.53
CA LEU A 110 -0.36 -25.76 -14.83
C LEU A 110 0.01 -24.89 -16.05
N PRO A 111 -1.00 -24.36 -16.77
CA PRO A 111 -0.80 -23.30 -17.75
C PRO A 111 -0.09 -22.09 -17.13
N GLU A 112 0.73 -21.38 -17.90
CA GLU A 112 1.60 -20.30 -17.40
C GLU A 112 0.83 -19.24 -16.59
N TYR A 113 -0.35 -18.83 -17.04
CA TYR A 113 -1.16 -17.84 -16.32
C TYR A 113 -1.59 -18.33 -14.93
N GLN A 114 -1.88 -19.63 -14.78
CA GLN A 114 -2.21 -20.23 -13.49
C GLN A 114 -0.96 -20.37 -12.62
N ARG A 115 0.19 -20.70 -13.20
CA ARG A 115 1.47 -20.68 -12.47
C ARG A 115 1.75 -19.32 -11.88
N LEU A 116 1.59 -18.27 -12.67
CA LEU A 116 1.76 -16.89 -12.25
C LEU A 116 0.85 -16.54 -11.07
N ARG A 117 -0.45 -16.84 -11.17
CA ARG A 117 -1.41 -16.56 -10.11
C ARG A 117 -1.08 -17.31 -8.82
N ASN A 118 -0.75 -18.59 -8.92
CA ASN A 118 -0.33 -19.37 -7.75
C ASN A 118 0.97 -18.85 -7.15
N PHE A 119 1.92 -18.40 -7.97
CA PHE A 119 3.16 -17.79 -7.50
C PHE A 119 2.93 -16.45 -6.79
N MET A 120 2.03 -15.60 -7.30
CA MET A 120 1.61 -14.36 -6.62
C MET A 120 1.02 -14.65 -5.23
N LEU A 121 0.09 -15.59 -5.14
CA LEU A 121 -0.52 -15.99 -3.85
C LEU A 121 0.54 -16.57 -2.90
N TYR A 122 1.43 -17.40 -3.42
CA TYR A 122 2.52 -18.00 -2.64
C TYR A 122 3.47 -16.95 -2.05
N ILE A 123 3.74 -15.87 -2.79
CA ILE A 123 4.53 -14.74 -2.32
C ILE A 123 3.80 -13.99 -1.23
N ASN A 124 2.52 -13.65 -1.42
CA ASN A 124 1.74 -12.88 -0.44
C ASN A 124 1.73 -13.57 0.95
N ASP A 125 1.66 -14.90 0.97
CA ASP A 125 1.71 -15.68 2.22
C ASP A 125 3.09 -15.67 2.93
N ARG A 126 4.13 -15.10 2.29
CA ARG A 126 5.54 -15.18 2.71
C ARG A 126 6.22 -13.82 2.80
N VAL A 127 5.53 -12.74 2.47
CA VAL A 127 6.09 -11.39 2.52
C VAL A 127 5.29 -10.53 3.49
N GLY A 128 5.85 -9.38 3.82
CA GLY A 128 5.21 -8.38 4.65
C GLY A 128 6.08 -7.13 4.74
N THR A 129 5.61 -6.13 5.49
CA THR A 129 6.36 -4.86 5.63
C THR A 129 7.76 -5.05 6.21
N ARG A 130 7.98 -6.10 7.01
CA ARG A 130 9.29 -6.46 7.57
C ARG A 130 10.22 -7.17 6.59
N SER A 131 9.71 -7.80 5.53
CA SER A 131 10.55 -8.47 4.53
C SER A 131 11.13 -7.48 3.52
N LEU A 132 10.43 -6.38 3.25
CA LEU A 132 10.82 -5.38 2.24
C LEU A 132 12.26 -4.89 2.43
N SER A 133 12.71 -4.67 3.67
CA SER A 133 14.07 -4.19 3.96
C SER A 133 15.18 -5.15 3.50
N LYS A 134 14.88 -6.45 3.36
CA LYS A 134 15.83 -7.46 2.86
C LYS A 134 16.01 -7.41 1.35
N ASP A 135 14.94 -7.07 0.64
CA ASP A 135 14.86 -7.06 -0.83
C ASP A 135 15.12 -5.69 -1.46
N THR A 136 15.26 -4.66 -0.62
CA THR A 136 15.38 -3.27 -1.04
C THR A 136 16.50 -2.57 -0.28
N TYR A 137 16.95 -1.43 -0.77
CA TYR A 137 18.00 -0.61 -0.16
C TYR A 137 17.59 0.87 -0.11
N PRO A 138 18.06 1.64 0.88
CA PRO A 138 17.72 3.06 0.99
C PRO A 138 18.40 3.87 -0.12
N ILE A 139 17.71 4.91 -0.59
CA ILE A 139 18.11 5.73 -1.74
C ILE A 139 18.24 7.22 -1.37
N PRO A 140 18.95 8.03 -2.19
CA PRO A 140 18.93 9.47 -2.07
C PRO A 140 17.52 10.04 -2.25
N LEU A 141 17.15 11.03 -1.44
CA LEU A 141 15.84 11.68 -1.50
C LEU A 141 15.63 12.44 -2.81
N SER A 142 16.70 12.92 -3.47
CA SER A 142 16.63 13.56 -4.79
C SER A 142 16.37 12.55 -5.94
N GLN A 143 16.60 11.27 -5.69
CA GLN A 143 16.49 10.19 -6.67
C GLN A 143 15.24 9.33 -6.49
N ILE A 144 14.30 9.74 -5.62
CA ILE A 144 12.99 9.11 -5.53
C ILE A 144 12.31 9.23 -6.91
N ARG A 145 11.73 8.13 -7.38
CA ARG A 145 11.02 7.99 -8.67
C ARG A 145 9.84 7.02 -8.51
N SER A 146 8.96 6.98 -9.51
CA SER A 146 7.93 5.95 -9.60
C SER A 146 8.55 4.55 -9.57
N GLY A 147 7.93 3.58 -8.89
CA GLY A 147 8.49 2.23 -8.69
C GLY A 147 9.39 2.10 -7.46
N ASP A 148 9.82 3.22 -6.86
CA ASP A 148 10.37 3.20 -5.50
C ASP A 148 9.26 2.98 -4.47
N LEU A 149 9.64 2.77 -3.23
CA LEU A 149 8.71 2.47 -2.15
C LEU A 149 9.13 3.13 -0.84
N TYR A 150 8.17 3.33 0.06
CA TYR A 150 8.44 3.71 1.44
C TYR A 150 8.05 2.56 2.37
N VAL A 151 8.89 2.25 3.35
CA VAL A 151 8.64 1.17 4.33
C VAL A 151 8.61 1.73 5.75
N GLN A 152 7.59 1.33 6.50
CA GLN A 152 7.59 1.33 7.97
C GLN A 152 7.40 -0.13 8.45
N PRO A 153 8.49 -0.84 8.80
CA PRO A 153 8.43 -2.25 9.17
C PRO A 153 7.43 -2.50 10.30
N GLY A 154 6.59 -3.52 10.13
CA GLY A 154 5.56 -3.90 11.09
C GLY A 154 4.34 -2.97 11.14
N SER A 155 4.29 -1.92 10.31
CA SER A 155 3.15 -0.98 10.30
C SER A 155 2.53 -0.81 8.93
N HIS A 156 3.30 -0.31 7.95
CA HIS A 156 2.74 0.03 6.64
C HIS A 156 3.84 0.23 5.58
N SER A 157 3.43 0.25 4.32
CA SER A 157 4.31 0.57 3.20
C SER A 157 3.52 1.24 2.08
N TYR A 158 4.21 2.01 1.26
CA TYR A 158 3.63 2.78 0.16
C TYR A 158 4.44 2.53 -1.12
N GLU A 159 3.78 2.31 -2.25
CA GLU A 159 4.40 2.46 -3.56
C GLU A 159 4.51 3.95 -3.89
N ILE A 160 5.64 4.39 -4.46
CA ILE A 160 5.72 5.68 -5.12
C ILE A 160 5.31 5.46 -6.58
N VAL A 161 4.21 6.08 -7.02
CA VAL A 161 3.72 5.95 -8.41
C VAL A 161 3.95 7.20 -9.23
N GLY A 162 4.33 8.32 -8.60
CA GLY A 162 4.62 9.56 -9.32
C GLY A 162 5.21 10.61 -8.40
N ILE A 163 5.59 11.74 -9.00
CA ILE A 163 6.04 12.94 -8.30
C ILE A 163 5.45 14.13 -9.05
N THR A 164 4.74 14.98 -8.33
CA THR A 164 4.20 16.24 -8.86
C THR A 164 5.33 17.20 -9.24
N ASP A 165 5.03 18.19 -10.08
CA ASP A 165 5.98 19.25 -10.43
C ASP A 165 6.44 20.09 -9.23
N THR A 166 5.64 20.13 -8.16
CA THR A 166 5.97 20.76 -6.87
C THR A 166 6.76 19.86 -5.92
N GLY A 167 7.17 18.66 -6.36
CA GLY A 167 8.04 17.76 -5.61
C GLY A 167 7.33 16.88 -4.58
N VAL A 168 6.00 16.80 -4.65
CA VAL A 168 5.21 15.95 -3.75
C VAL A 168 4.99 14.58 -4.38
N PRO A 169 5.31 13.48 -3.67
CA PRO A 169 5.05 12.14 -4.15
C PRO A 169 3.56 11.89 -4.39
N VAL A 170 3.28 11.09 -5.42
CA VAL A 170 2.02 10.38 -5.59
C VAL A 170 2.26 8.98 -5.07
N ILE A 171 1.61 8.64 -3.97
CA ILE A 171 1.76 7.35 -3.30
C ILE A 171 0.54 6.48 -3.56
N MET A 172 0.77 5.18 -3.72
CA MET A 172 -0.27 4.16 -3.76
C MET A 172 -0.11 3.25 -2.55
N SER A 173 -1.22 2.86 -1.94
CA SER A 173 -1.23 1.95 -0.80
C SER A 173 -2.42 1.01 -0.85
N SER A 174 -2.21 -0.18 -0.30
CA SER A 174 -3.27 -1.10 0.10
C SER A 174 -3.25 -1.31 1.61
N THR A 175 -4.10 -2.20 2.13
CA THR A 175 -4.40 -2.27 3.57
C THR A 175 -4.39 -3.71 4.07
N THR A 176 -4.10 -3.90 5.36
CA THR A 176 -4.27 -5.20 6.02
C THR A 176 -5.74 -5.39 6.44
N PRO A 177 -6.27 -6.63 6.45
CA PRO A 177 -5.66 -7.86 5.93
C PRO A 177 -5.67 -7.93 4.40
N ALA A 178 -4.91 -8.85 3.80
CA ALA A 178 -4.90 -9.05 2.36
C ALA A 178 -6.30 -9.44 1.84
N SER A 179 -6.78 -8.72 0.83
CA SER A 179 -8.07 -9.00 0.17
C SER A 179 -8.12 -8.38 -1.23
N PRO A 180 -8.98 -8.88 -2.14
CA PRO A 180 -9.21 -8.22 -3.43
C PRO A 180 -9.92 -6.89 -3.21
N LYS A 181 -9.26 -5.78 -3.50
CA LYS A 181 -9.79 -4.42 -3.29
C LYS A 181 -9.15 -3.40 -4.21
N MET A 182 -9.76 -2.23 -4.28
CA MET A 182 -9.15 -1.05 -4.88
C MET A 182 -7.98 -0.60 -3.99
N MET A 183 -6.85 -0.28 -4.60
CA MET A 183 -5.79 0.45 -3.92
C MET A 183 -6.17 1.92 -3.80
N ILE A 184 -5.44 2.66 -2.97
CA ILE A 184 -5.69 4.06 -2.68
C ILE A 184 -4.51 4.88 -3.16
N GLN A 185 -4.78 5.87 -4.02
CA GLN A 185 -3.79 6.82 -4.49
C GLN A 185 -3.92 8.15 -3.75
N LEU A 186 -2.81 8.67 -3.24
CA LEU A 186 -2.73 9.91 -2.47
C LEU A 186 -1.63 10.82 -3.02
N TYR A 187 -1.85 12.13 -2.98
CA TYR A 187 -0.85 13.15 -3.31
C TYR A 187 -0.25 13.68 -2.00
N ALA A 188 0.58 12.86 -1.37
CA ALA A 188 1.10 13.12 -0.04
C ALA A 188 2.43 12.41 0.17
N PHE A 189 3.19 12.90 1.15
CA PHE A 189 4.35 12.17 1.65
C PHE A 189 3.90 10.98 2.52
N PRO A 190 4.60 9.85 2.48
CA PRO A 190 4.51 8.82 3.50
C PRO A 190 4.51 9.42 4.90
N PHE A 191 3.67 8.89 5.79
CA PHE A 191 3.39 9.52 7.09
C PHE A 191 4.48 9.30 8.16
N PHE A 192 5.48 8.49 7.86
CA PHE A 192 6.52 8.14 8.80
C PHE A 192 7.82 8.84 8.41
N ILE A 193 8.66 9.08 9.41
CA ILE A 193 10.02 9.58 9.23
C ILE A 193 10.93 8.40 9.55
N PRO A 194 11.94 8.10 8.73
CA PRO A 194 12.86 7.00 9.00
C PRO A 194 13.64 7.25 10.30
N LYS A 195 13.70 6.22 11.16
CA LYS A 195 14.36 6.30 12.48
C LYS A 195 15.46 5.28 12.67
N ASP A 196 15.44 4.19 11.90
CA ASP A 196 16.38 3.08 12.08
C ASP A 196 17.75 3.39 11.46
N ARG A 197 18.57 4.17 12.17
CA ARG A 197 19.91 4.56 11.69
C ARG A 197 20.89 3.39 11.62
N GLN A 198 20.66 2.33 12.39
CA GLN A 198 21.58 1.21 12.53
C GLN A 198 21.37 0.18 11.42
N ASN A 199 20.15 -0.33 11.29
CA ASN A 199 19.83 -1.40 10.34
C ASN A 199 19.20 -0.86 9.06
N MET A 200 18.77 0.42 9.06
CA MET A 200 18.20 1.11 7.91
C MET A 200 17.09 0.29 7.28
N THR A 201 16.13 -0.16 8.09
CA THR A 201 15.02 -1.02 7.63
C THR A 201 13.78 -0.25 7.17
N ASP A 202 13.64 1.03 7.54
CA ASP A 202 12.52 1.90 7.15
C ASP A 202 12.91 2.88 6.02
N GLY A 203 12.03 3.85 5.74
CA GLY A 203 12.32 4.95 4.82
C GLY A 203 12.02 4.68 3.34
N TYR A 204 12.52 5.57 2.47
CA TYR A 204 12.45 5.46 1.01
C TYR A 204 13.49 4.46 0.49
N ARG A 205 13.06 3.54 -0.36
CA ARG A 205 13.87 2.40 -0.81
C ARG A 205 13.61 2.06 -2.26
N ARG A 206 14.57 1.35 -2.86
CA ARG A 206 14.47 0.75 -4.20
C ARG A 206 14.76 -0.74 -4.14
N PHE A 207 14.10 -1.52 -5.00
CA PHE A 207 14.37 -2.95 -5.11
C PHE A 207 15.82 -3.22 -5.52
N LYS A 208 16.44 -4.19 -4.84
CA LYS A 208 17.67 -4.82 -5.32
C LYS A 208 17.35 -5.56 -6.62
N TRP A 209 18.26 -5.50 -7.59
CA TRP A 209 18.15 -6.36 -8.75
C TRP A 209 18.40 -7.83 -8.37
N PRO A 210 17.80 -8.81 -9.06
CA PRO A 210 17.99 -10.24 -8.79
C PRO A 210 19.45 -10.66 -8.65
N ARG A 211 20.34 -10.19 -9.54
CA ARG A 211 21.79 -10.48 -9.50
C ARG A 211 22.53 -9.90 -8.28
N ASN A 212 21.91 -8.96 -7.58
CA ASN A 212 22.45 -8.29 -6.41
C ASN A 212 21.64 -8.58 -5.13
N ILE A 213 20.66 -9.51 -5.16
CA ILE A 213 19.70 -9.69 -4.06
C ILE A 213 20.39 -10.07 -2.74
N LEU A 214 21.48 -10.84 -2.81
CA LEU A 214 22.29 -11.28 -1.67
C LEU A 214 23.41 -10.29 -1.32
N LYS A 215 23.66 -9.26 -2.12
CA LYS A 215 24.70 -8.27 -1.80
C LYS A 215 24.23 -7.37 -0.65
N PRO A 216 25.16 -6.92 0.22
CA PRO A 216 24.89 -5.89 1.22
C PRO A 216 24.24 -4.64 0.59
N MET A 217 23.39 -3.95 1.34
CA MET A 217 22.68 -2.78 0.82
C MET A 217 23.63 -1.64 0.42
N GLN A 218 24.75 -1.51 1.11
CA GLN A 218 25.80 -0.52 0.86
C GLN A 218 26.50 -0.72 -0.49
N GLN A 219 26.46 -1.94 -1.04
CA GLN A 219 27.05 -2.28 -2.33
C GLN A 219 26.05 -2.13 -3.49
N GLN A 220 24.82 -1.69 -3.23
CA GLN A 220 23.82 -1.48 -4.28
C GLN A 220 24.09 -0.16 -5.01
N PRO A 221 24.00 -0.14 -6.34
CA PRO A 221 24.16 1.10 -7.10
C PRO A 221 23.06 2.09 -6.72
N GLY A 222 23.45 3.28 -6.24
CA GLY A 222 22.50 4.29 -5.77
C GLY A 222 22.08 4.15 -4.30
N TYR A 223 22.80 3.37 -3.49
CA TYR A 223 22.62 3.37 -2.03
C TYR A 223 22.89 4.76 -1.43
N SER A 224 22.06 5.17 -0.48
CA SER A 224 22.33 6.34 0.37
C SER A 224 21.63 6.21 1.73
N ASN A 225 22.31 6.67 2.77
CA ASN A 225 21.77 6.81 4.12
C ASN A 225 21.30 8.25 4.44
N GLU A 226 21.26 9.15 3.45
CA GLU A 226 21.01 10.59 3.68
C GLU A 226 19.69 10.87 4.41
N GLN A 227 18.65 10.07 4.15
CA GLN A 227 17.33 10.26 4.74
C GLN A 227 17.36 10.14 6.26
N TYR A 228 18.24 9.30 6.80
CA TYR A 228 18.39 9.10 8.24
C TYR A 228 19.15 10.25 8.90
N VAL A 229 20.15 10.79 8.19
CA VAL A 229 20.91 11.97 8.63
C VAL A 229 19.99 13.19 8.67
N ILE A 230 19.22 13.40 7.60
CA ILE A 230 18.26 14.51 7.50
C ILE A 230 17.14 14.37 8.55
N ALA A 231 16.59 13.16 8.74
CA ALA A 231 15.58 12.91 9.76
C ALA A 231 16.07 13.27 11.17
N ALA A 232 17.31 12.92 11.51
CA ALA A 232 17.91 13.30 12.78
C ALA A 232 18.15 14.82 12.88
N ALA A 233 18.66 15.44 11.81
CA ALA A 233 18.93 16.88 11.77
C ALA A 233 17.67 17.74 11.90
N THR A 234 16.50 17.26 11.47
CA THR A 234 15.22 17.94 11.67
C THR A 234 14.56 17.63 13.01
N GLY A 235 15.25 16.93 13.93
CA GLY A 235 14.68 16.49 15.20
C GLY A 235 13.46 15.58 15.02
N TYR A 236 13.40 14.84 13.92
CA TYR A 236 12.24 14.04 13.50
C TYR A 236 10.94 14.87 13.38
N ASN A 237 11.05 16.13 12.97
CA ASN A 237 9.90 16.94 12.60
C ASN A 237 9.39 16.58 11.20
N TYR A 238 8.12 16.17 11.11
CA TYR A 238 7.50 15.69 9.87
C TYR A 238 7.45 16.75 8.76
N VAL A 239 7.02 17.96 9.11
CA VAL A 239 6.90 19.07 8.15
C VAL A 239 8.26 19.47 7.63
N ALA A 240 9.23 19.68 8.53
CA ALA A 240 10.59 20.04 8.13
C ALA A 240 11.25 18.97 7.27
N PHE A 241 11.08 17.68 7.61
CA PHE A 241 11.61 16.57 6.84
C PHE A 241 11.01 16.50 5.44
N THR A 242 9.68 16.58 5.33
CA THR A 242 8.97 16.51 4.05
C THR A 242 9.20 17.75 3.18
N ASP A 243 9.34 18.93 3.76
CA ASP A 243 9.70 20.15 3.02
C ASP A 243 11.11 20.04 2.38
N ILE A 244 12.07 19.39 3.05
CA ILE A 244 13.40 19.12 2.45
C ILE A 244 13.27 18.18 1.25
N ILE A 245 12.46 17.13 1.37
CA ILE A 245 12.22 16.19 0.25
C ILE A 245 11.55 16.92 -0.91
N ALA A 246 10.48 17.69 -0.63
CA ALA A 246 9.78 18.49 -1.63
C ALA A 246 10.76 19.40 -2.39
N LYS A 247 11.64 20.11 -1.67
CA LYS A 247 12.67 20.98 -2.28
C LYS A 247 13.65 20.23 -3.17
N LYS A 248 14.03 18.99 -2.82
CA LYS A 248 14.93 18.15 -3.63
C LYS A 248 14.26 17.59 -4.89
N LEU A 249 12.94 17.38 -4.85
CA LEU A 249 12.18 16.75 -5.93
C LEU A 249 11.48 17.73 -6.86
N ARG A 250 11.21 18.96 -6.39
CA ARG A 250 10.39 19.93 -7.12
C ARG A 250 11.10 20.45 -8.37
N ARG A 251 10.31 20.66 -9.43
CA ARG A 251 10.68 21.43 -10.62
C ARG A 251 10.30 22.91 -10.46
N ARG A 252 9.29 23.20 -9.65
CA ARG A 252 8.87 24.57 -9.28
C ARG A 252 8.44 24.66 -7.80
N PRO A 253 8.49 25.85 -7.18
CA PRO A 253 7.90 26.05 -5.85
C PRO A 253 6.40 25.70 -5.82
N GLU A 254 5.93 25.18 -4.68
CA GLU A 254 4.50 24.96 -4.43
C GLU A 254 3.88 26.26 -3.86
N PRO A 255 2.95 26.93 -4.56
CA PRO A 255 2.22 28.05 -4.00
C PRO A 255 1.38 27.59 -2.80
N LEU A 256 1.19 28.48 -1.81
CA LEU A 256 0.41 28.17 -0.60
C LEU A 256 -0.98 27.62 -0.94
N THR A 257 -1.66 28.19 -1.93
CA THR A 257 -2.99 27.73 -2.38
C THR A 257 -2.98 26.29 -2.89
N GLU A 258 -1.95 25.89 -3.64
CA GLU A 258 -1.79 24.50 -4.09
C GLU A 258 -1.47 23.58 -2.92
N LYS A 259 -0.57 23.99 -2.02
CA LYS A 259 -0.24 23.25 -0.78
C LYS A 259 -1.49 23.01 0.05
N THR A 260 -2.31 24.04 0.31
CA THR A 260 -3.56 23.92 1.06
C THR A 260 -4.54 22.97 0.37
N LYS A 261 -4.76 23.13 -0.94
CA LYS A 261 -5.65 22.23 -1.71
C LYS A 261 -5.19 20.77 -1.60
N ARG A 262 -3.90 20.51 -1.74
CA ARG A 262 -3.33 19.16 -1.65
C ARG A 262 -3.47 18.57 -0.25
N VAL A 263 -3.17 19.33 0.80
CA VAL A 263 -3.30 18.85 2.20
C VAL A 263 -4.78 18.57 2.52
N LEU A 264 -5.72 19.40 2.04
CA LEU A 264 -7.17 19.13 2.15
C LEU A 264 -7.59 17.86 1.41
N GLN A 265 -7.09 17.64 0.19
CA GLN A 265 -7.35 16.42 -0.57
C GLN A 265 -6.77 15.19 0.14
N GLY A 266 -5.57 15.30 0.71
CA GLY A 266 -4.96 14.26 1.54
C GLY A 266 -5.83 13.90 2.74
N LEU A 267 -6.26 14.91 3.51
CA LEU A 267 -7.18 14.72 4.64
C LEU A 267 -8.48 14.04 4.21
N CYS A 268 -9.07 14.48 3.09
CA CYS A 268 -10.27 13.86 2.55
C CYS A 268 -10.08 12.38 2.22
N SER A 269 -8.96 12.04 1.58
CA SER A 269 -8.68 10.66 1.23
C SER A 269 -8.43 9.79 2.46
N PHE A 270 -7.77 10.28 3.51
CA PHE A 270 -7.65 9.54 4.79
C PHE A 270 -9.00 9.35 5.48
N ALA A 271 -9.88 10.35 5.44
CA ALA A 271 -11.23 10.24 5.98
C ALA A 271 -12.06 9.20 5.19
N LYS A 272 -11.94 9.18 3.86
CA LYS A 272 -12.58 8.17 3.00
C LYS A 272 -11.98 6.79 3.17
N GLU A 273 -10.67 6.67 3.37
CA GLU A 273 -10.02 5.39 3.69
C GLU A 273 -10.62 4.78 4.97
N ARG A 274 -10.84 5.62 5.99
CA ARG A 274 -11.49 5.19 7.24
C ARG A 274 -12.88 4.58 7.02
N VAL A 275 -13.66 5.07 6.05
CA VAL A 275 -14.95 4.48 5.65
C VAL A 275 -14.80 3.01 5.29
N ASN A 276 -13.80 2.67 4.47
CA ASN A 276 -13.57 1.30 4.05
C ASN A 276 -13.27 0.39 5.25
N TYR A 277 -12.40 0.81 6.18
CA TYR A 277 -12.05 0.01 7.35
C TYR A 277 -13.21 -0.18 8.32
N VAL A 278 -13.98 0.88 8.59
CA VAL A 278 -15.15 0.77 9.48
C VAL A 278 -16.16 -0.19 8.86
N ASN A 279 -16.41 -0.07 7.55
CA ASN A 279 -17.34 -0.94 6.85
C ASN A 279 -16.85 -2.39 6.78
N ASP A 280 -15.55 -2.63 6.58
CA ASP A 280 -14.95 -3.97 6.63
C ASP A 280 -15.11 -4.59 8.03
N GLY A 281 -14.82 -3.84 9.08
CA GLY A 281 -14.97 -4.29 10.46
C GLY A 281 -16.43 -4.63 10.81
N LEU A 282 -17.38 -3.78 10.40
CA LEU A 282 -18.81 -4.02 10.60
C LEU A 282 -19.30 -5.26 9.83
N ARG A 283 -18.88 -5.43 8.57
CA ARG A 283 -19.19 -6.63 7.78
C ARG A 283 -18.61 -7.89 8.41
N PHE A 284 -17.37 -7.83 8.87
CA PHE A 284 -16.73 -8.97 9.54
C PHE A 284 -17.45 -9.32 10.84
N LEU A 285 -17.78 -8.32 11.67
CA LEU A 285 -18.53 -8.51 12.91
C LEU A 285 -19.90 -9.12 12.66
N HIS A 286 -20.61 -8.69 11.63
CA HIS A 286 -21.89 -9.29 11.22
C HIS A 286 -21.70 -10.76 10.84
N LYS A 287 -20.72 -11.08 9.99
CA LYS A 287 -20.39 -12.46 9.59
C LYS A 287 -20.06 -13.35 10.79
N LEU A 288 -19.29 -12.82 11.74
CA LEU A 288 -18.87 -13.48 12.97
C LEU A 288 -20.08 -13.85 13.84
N ARG A 289 -21.01 -12.92 14.01
CA ARG A 289 -22.23 -13.09 14.82
C ARG A 289 -23.30 -13.93 14.14
N SER A 290 -23.29 -13.98 12.81
CA SER A 290 -24.24 -14.80 12.04
C SER A 290 -23.76 -16.24 11.79
N GLY A 291 -22.57 -16.61 12.27
CA GLY A 291 -21.95 -17.93 12.03
C GLY A 291 -21.58 -18.23 10.57
N ARG A 292 -21.77 -17.27 9.65
CA ARG A 292 -21.58 -17.50 8.20
C ARG A 292 -20.10 -17.71 7.90
N GLY A 293 -19.74 -18.88 7.38
CA GLY A 293 -18.41 -19.19 6.81
C GLY A 293 -17.38 -19.83 7.76
N ARG A 294 -17.71 -20.10 9.03
CA ARG A 294 -16.88 -20.95 9.92
C ARG A 294 -17.68 -21.97 10.75
N GLY A 295 -19.01 -21.98 10.67
CA GLY A 295 -19.86 -22.91 11.44
C GLY A 295 -19.91 -22.64 12.95
N VAL A 296 -19.25 -21.59 13.44
CA VAL A 296 -19.21 -21.20 14.86
C VAL A 296 -19.62 -19.74 15.00
N THR A 297 -20.69 -19.49 15.75
CA THR A 297 -21.15 -18.15 16.12
C THR A 297 -20.31 -17.62 17.28
N ARG A 298 -19.66 -16.46 17.09
CA ARG A 298 -18.92 -15.77 18.15
C ARG A 298 -19.42 -14.34 18.30
N GLN A 299 -19.43 -13.84 19.53
CA GLN A 299 -19.81 -12.45 19.81
C GLN A 299 -18.65 -11.46 19.68
N CYS A 300 -17.43 -11.93 19.95
CA CYS A 300 -16.23 -11.10 20.04
C CYS A 300 -15.13 -11.58 19.09
N MET A 301 -14.42 -10.59 18.51
CA MET A 301 -13.21 -10.80 17.76
C MET A 301 -12.09 -11.29 18.69
N ASN A 302 -11.21 -12.15 18.19
CA ASN A 302 -9.95 -12.47 18.89
C ASN A 302 -8.92 -11.34 18.66
N ALA A 303 -7.75 -11.42 19.32
CA ALA A 303 -6.71 -10.39 19.24
C ALA A 303 -6.29 -10.05 17.79
N LYS A 304 -6.12 -11.08 16.95
CA LYS A 304 -5.72 -10.90 15.54
C LYS A 304 -6.81 -10.21 14.72
N GLU A 305 -8.06 -10.64 14.90
CA GLU A 305 -9.22 -10.04 14.24
C GLU A 305 -9.43 -8.59 14.71
N TYR A 306 -9.25 -8.33 16.01
CA TYR A 306 -9.32 -6.99 16.56
C TYR A 306 -8.24 -6.07 15.97
N ASP A 307 -6.99 -6.51 15.91
CA ASP A 307 -5.89 -5.75 15.30
C ASP A 307 -6.20 -5.41 13.83
N TYR A 308 -6.83 -6.33 13.08
CA TYR A 308 -7.20 -6.11 11.68
C TYR A 308 -8.33 -5.11 11.46
N TYR A 309 -9.34 -5.08 12.32
CA TYR A 309 -10.56 -4.28 12.09
C TYR A 309 -10.68 -3.05 12.99
N SER A 310 -9.83 -2.92 14.00
CA SER A 310 -9.72 -1.72 14.83
C SER A 310 -9.07 -0.56 14.06
N THR A 311 -9.36 0.67 14.47
CA THR A 311 -8.83 1.88 13.81
C THR A 311 -7.93 2.80 14.66
N PRO A 312 -7.33 2.41 15.81
CA PRO A 312 -6.68 3.39 16.70
C PRO A 312 -5.49 4.10 16.04
N SER A 313 -4.66 3.36 15.31
CA SER A 313 -3.52 3.92 14.59
C SER A 313 -3.96 4.83 13.42
N ARG A 314 -5.09 4.50 12.77
CA ARG A 314 -5.67 5.28 11.67
C ARG A 314 -6.31 6.57 12.20
N ASP A 315 -7.03 6.48 13.31
CA ASP A 315 -7.67 7.62 13.98
C ASP A 315 -6.62 8.61 14.50
N LYS A 316 -5.52 8.09 15.06
CA LYS A 316 -4.35 8.92 15.44
C LYS A 316 -3.72 9.62 14.24
N ARG A 317 -3.60 8.93 13.09
CA ARG A 317 -3.08 9.51 11.84
C ARG A 317 -4.00 10.59 11.30
N LEU A 318 -5.30 10.31 11.26
CA LEU A 318 -6.33 11.25 10.81
C LEU A 318 -6.33 12.53 11.66
N LYS A 319 -6.26 12.42 12.99
CA LYS A 319 -6.14 13.57 13.90
C LYS A 319 -4.90 14.42 13.60
N ARG A 320 -3.75 13.78 13.35
CA ARG A 320 -2.53 14.51 12.96
C ARG A 320 -2.67 15.21 11.61
N TYR A 321 -3.35 14.61 10.64
CA TYR A 321 -3.65 15.29 9.37
C TYR A 321 -4.57 16.50 9.53
N PHE A 322 -5.55 16.44 10.44
CA PHE A 322 -6.31 17.64 10.81
C PHE A 322 -5.41 18.73 11.38
N GLN A 323 -4.43 18.38 12.22
CA GLN A 323 -3.45 19.35 12.74
C GLN A 323 -2.61 19.98 11.63
N GLU A 324 -2.22 19.21 10.60
CA GLU A 324 -1.54 19.77 9.42
C GLU A 324 -2.43 20.73 8.63
N VAL A 325 -3.72 20.40 8.47
CA VAL A 325 -4.69 21.32 7.85
C VAL A 325 -4.86 22.59 8.68
N LEU A 326 -4.88 22.48 10.02
CA LEU A 326 -4.94 23.63 10.91
C LEU A 326 -3.71 24.53 10.75
N ASN A 327 -2.52 23.95 10.72
CA ASN A 327 -1.27 24.69 10.54
C ASN A 327 -1.25 25.44 9.20
N ILE A 328 -1.62 24.76 8.09
CA ILE A 328 -1.61 25.40 6.76
C ILE A 328 -2.74 26.42 6.60
N ALA A 329 -3.87 26.24 7.30
CA ALA A 329 -5.00 27.19 7.27
C ALA A 329 -4.57 28.57 7.77
N TYR A 330 -3.65 28.63 8.74
CA TYR A 330 -3.17 29.86 9.37
C TYR A 330 -1.74 30.24 8.98
N ALA A 331 -1.12 29.57 8.01
CA ALA A 331 0.23 29.87 7.50
C ALA A 331 0.30 31.14 6.60
N GLY A 332 -0.71 32.01 6.67
CA GLY A 332 -0.87 33.18 5.81
C GLY A 332 -1.84 32.97 4.64
N GLY A 333 -1.63 33.73 3.55
CA GLY A 333 -2.49 33.73 2.37
C GLY A 333 -3.58 34.81 2.40
N VAL A 334 -3.86 35.38 1.23
CA VAL A 334 -4.87 36.44 1.07
C VAL A 334 -6.26 35.82 1.04
N ILE A 335 -7.12 36.22 1.99
CA ILE A 335 -8.56 35.98 1.90
C ILE A 335 -9.18 37.23 1.30
N LYS A 336 -9.78 37.09 0.13
CA LYS A 336 -10.55 38.15 -0.52
C LYS A 336 -12.02 37.95 -0.20
N GLU A 337 -12.71 39.04 0.11
CA GLU A 337 -14.13 39.04 0.34
C GLU A 337 -14.89 38.46 -0.87
N GLY A 338 -15.93 37.67 -0.62
CA GLY A 338 -16.71 37.00 -1.66
C GLY A 338 -16.06 35.77 -2.32
N GLN A 339 -14.77 35.52 -2.14
CA GLN A 339 -14.05 34.40 -2.76
C GLN A 339 -13.92 33.19 -1.83
N ILE A 340 -14.24 32.00 -2.34
CA ILE A 340 -14.00 30.74 -1.63
C ILE A 340 -12.66 30.18 -2.08
N THR A 341 -11.64 30.33 -1.25
CA THR A 341 -10.30 29.80 -1.48
C THR A 341 -10.09 28.50 -0.69
N PRO A 342 -9.14 27.64 -1.11
CA PRO A 342 -8.73 26.48 -0.30
C PRO A 342 -8.36 26.85 1.14
N GLN A 343 -7.74 28.01 1.36
CA GLN A 343 -7.39 28.52 2.69
C GLN A 343 -8.65 28.83 3.52
N LEU A 344 -9.67 29.46 2.91
CA LEU A 344 -10.93 29.71 3.59
C LEU A 344 -11.65 28.40 3.96
N ILE A 345 -11.67 27.43 3.06
CA ILE A 345 -12.20 26.08 3.32
C ILE A 345 -11.43 25.40 4.46
N ALA A 346 -10.10 25.49 4.47
CA ALA A 346 -9.27 24.90 5.51
C ALA A 346 -9.55 25.53 6.89
N ARG A 347 -9.74 26.85 6.97
CA ARG A 347 -10.13 27.53 8.22
C ARG A 347 -11.52 27.08 8.67
N ALA A 348 -12.48 27.02 7.75
CA ALA A 348 -13.87 26.66 8.02
C ALA A 348 -14.04 25.32 8.74
N ILE A 349 -13.17 24.35 8.49
CA ILE A 349 -13.18 23.02 9.15
C ILE A 349 -13.12 23.14 10.68
N PHE A 350 -12.46 24.18 11.20
CA PHE A 350 -12.19 24.33 12.63
C PHE A 350 -13.12 25.33 13.34
N HIS A 351 -14.09 25.90 12.63
CA HIS A 351 -15.04 26.86 13.22
C HIS A 351 -16.37 26.21 13.61
N ASP A 352 -16.93 26.66 14.72
CA ASP A 352 -18.21 26.16 15.23
C ASP A 352 -19.39 26.58 14.37
N GLN A 353 -19.32 27.71 13.68
CA GLN A 353 -20.35 28.19 12.76
C GLN A 353 -19.70 28.67 11.48
N VAL A 354 -20.32 28.36 10.35
CA VAL A 354 -19.87 28.80 9.02
C VAL A 354 -21.07 29.19 8.15
N PRO A 355 -20.93 30.15 7.23
CA PRO A 355 -22.00 30.51 6.32
C PRO A 355 -22.45 29.33 5.44
N PRO A 356 -23.74 29.21 5.06
CA PRO A 356 -24.23 28.11 4.23
C PRO A 356 -23.52 27.94 2.88
N LYS A 357 -23.02 29.04 2.31
CA LYS A 357 -22.21 29.01 1.07
C LYS A 357 -20.88 28.27 1.29
N LEU A 358 -20.25 28.43 2.46
CA LEU A 358 -18.99 27.80 2.80
C LEU A 358 -19.17 26.34 3.22
N GLU A 359 -20.27 26.01 3.92
CA GLU A 359 -20.65 24.63 4.20
C GLU A 359 -20.80 23.83 2.90
N ARG A 360 -21.53 24.36 1.90
CA ARG A 360 -21.66 23.72 0.58
C ARG A 360 -20.33 23.52 -0.13
N ALA A 361 -19.40 24.48 -0.01
CA ALA A 361 -18.07 24.34 -0.61
C ALA A 361 -17.21 23.27 0.10
N MET A 362 -17.34 23.13 1.42
CA MET A 362 -16.72 22.02 2.16
C MET A 362 -17.29 20.68 1.71
N ASP A 363 -18.61 20.58 1.55
CA ASP A 363 -19.26 19.35 1.06
C ASP A 363 -18.77 18.99 -0.34
N GLN A 364 -18.63 19.97 -1.25
CA GLN A 364 -18.06 19.75 -2.58
C GLN A 364 -16.59 19.32 -2.53
N THR A 365 -15.83 19.81 -1.55
CA THR A 365 -14.43 19.44 -1.36
C THR A 365 -14.29 18.00 -0.88
N CYS A 366 -15.12 17.60 0.09
CA CYS A 366 -15.06 16.25 0.64
C CYS A 366 -16.37 15.81 1.30
N ARG A 367 -17.06 14.87 0.65
CA ARG A 367 -18.13 14.08 1.27
C ARG A 367 -17.57 12.76 1.79
N ILE A 368 -17.89 12.44 3.04
CA ILE A 368 -17.51 11.18 3.67
C ILE A 368 -18.80 10.36 3.83
N ALA A 369 -18.99 9.38 2.96
CA ALA A 369 -20.15 8.49 2.96
C ALA A 369 -20.06 7.46 4.10
N VAL A 370 -20.30 7.91 5.34
CA VAL A 370 -20.15 7.10 6.56
C VAL A 370 -21.30 6.12 6.80
N TYR A 371 -22.39 6.24 6.04
CA TYR A 371 -23.60 5.45 6.21
C TYR A 371 -23.58 4.24 5.25
N PRO A 372 -23.40 2.99 5.76
CA PRO A 372 -23.15 1.82 4.91
C PRO A 372 -24.27 1.47 3.93
N GLN A 373 -25.49 1.97 4.16
CA GLN A 373 -26.70 1.66 3.39
C GLN A 373 -27.28 2.88 2.67
N ASN A 374 -26.64 4.05 2.76
CA ASN A 374 -27.14 5.27 2.15
C ASN A 374 -25.97 6.19 1.79
N ASP A 375 -25.51 6.08 0.54
CA ASP A 375 -24.43 6.89 -0.04
C ASP A 375 -24.83 8.36 -0.28
N HIS A 376 -26.13 8.68 -0.24
CA HIS A 376 -26.63 10.06 -0.25
C HIS A 376 -26.45 10.75 1.10
N LYS A 377 -26.31 10.01 2.21
CA LYS A 377 -25.96 10.57 3.51
C LYS A 377 -24.44 10.60 3.68
N TYR A 378 -23.95 11.73 4.17
CA TYR A 378 -22.53 11.93 4.40
C TYR A 378 -22.31 12.84 5.60
N ILE A 379 -21.08 12.81 6.11
CA ILE A 379 -20.56 13.91 6.92
C ILE A 379 -19.46 14.63 6.14
N ASN A 380 -19.20 15.89 6.47
CA ASN A 380 -18.07 16.64 5.93
C ASN A 380 -16.88 16.68 6.90
N LEU A 381 -15.78 17.28 6.46
CA LEU A 381 -14.54 17.37 7.24
C LEU A 381 -14.71 18.16 8.54
N ARG A 382 -15.58 19.18 8.57
CA ARG A 382 -15.88 19.97 9.78
C ARG A 382 -16.59 19.11 10.83
N GLN A 383 -17.67 18.42 10.44
CA GLN A 383 -18.40 17.52 11.33
C GLN A 383 -17.50 16.41 11.88
N LEU A 384 -16.66 15.81 11.01
CA LEU A 384 -15.69 14.80 11.43
C LEU A 384 -14.68 15.37 12.44
N TRP A 385 -14.14 16.58 12.20
CA TRP A 385 -13.26 17.26 13.15
C TRP A 385 -13.94 17.47 14.50
N GLN A 386 -15.16 18.00 14.51
CA GLN A 386 -15.93 18.23 15.75
C GLN A 386 -16.11 16.94 16.55
N ASN A 387 -16.41 15.82 15.88
CA ASN A 387 -16.55 14.52 16.54
C ASN A 387 -15.22 14.02 17.11
N ILE A 388 -14.10 14.24 16.40
CA ILE A 388 -12.75 13.90 16.88
C ILE A 388 -12.36 14.78 18.08
N ALA A 389 -12.58 16.09 17.98
CA ALA A 389 -12.23 17.06 19.02
C ALA A 389 -13.00 16.79 20.32
N LYS A 390 -14.25 16.36 20.22
CA LYS A 390 -15.10 15.97 21.36
C LYS A 390 -14.85 14.54 21.86
N GLY A 391 -13.89 13.81 21.28
CA GLY A 391 -13.56 12.44 21.71
C GLY A 391 -14.67 11.40 21.44
N LYS A 392 -15.59 11.68 20.50
CA LYS A 392 -16.76 10.82 20.25
C LYS A 392 -16.47 9.60 19.36
N LEU A 393 -15.32 9.57 18.67
CA LEU A 393 -14.97 8.47 17.78
C LEU A 393 -14.49 7.25 18.56
N SER A 394 -15.14 6.11 18.33
CA SER A 394 -14.64 4.81 18.76
C SER A 394 -13.75 4.17 17.69
N SER A 395 -12.56 3.74 18.10
CA SER A 395 -11.67 2.89 17.32
C SER A 395 -11.97 1.39 17.45
N ASP A 396 -12.87 1.02 18.38
CA ASP A 396 -13.19 -0.37 18.69
C ASP A 396 -14.01 -1.01 17.56
N PRO A 397 -13.56 -2.13 16.97
CA PRO A 397 -14.26 -2.79 15.88
C PRO A 397 -15.63 -3.36 16.27
N HIS A 398 -15.90 -3.54 17.57
CA HIS A 398 -17.19 -4.01 18.08
C HIS A 398 -18.21 -2.89 18.28
N ALA A 399 -17.78 -1.63 18.24
CA ALA A 399 -18.67 -0.49 18.39
C ALA A 399 -19.62 -0.36 17.19
N PRO A 400 -20.89 0.02 17.41
CA PRO A 400 -21.84 0.23 16.33
C PRO A 400 -21.42 1.44 15.48
N TYR A 401 -21.98 1.54 14.28
CA TYR A 401 -21.51 2.51 13.28
C TYR A 401 -21.59 3.96 13.80
N GLU A 402 -22.62 4.30 14.59
CA GLU A 402 -22.81 5.62 15.16
C GLU A 402 -21.64 6.01 16.05
N ASN A 403 -21.21 5.11 16.94
CA ASN A 403 -20.05 5.32 17.81
C ASN A 403 -18.74 5.32 17.03
N ARG A 404 -18.63 4.53 15.96
CA ARG A 404 -17.42 4.56 15.09
C ARG A 404 -17.22 5.94 14.46
N TRP A 405 -18.27 6.74 14.28
CA TRP A 405 -18.21 8.06 13.63
C TRP A 405 -18.57 9.24 14.54
N GLY A 406 -18.88 8.98 15.82
CA GLY A 406 -19.29 10.01 16.78
C GLY A 406 -20.64 10.66 16.48
N LEU A 407 -21.56 9.91 15.85
CA LEU A 407 -22.89 10.38 15.45
C LEU A 407 -23.94 10.29 16.57
N THR A 408 -23.52 9.88 17.77
CA THR A 408 -24.37 9.74 18.94
C THR A 408 -23.64 10.24 20.19
N ASP A 409 -24.40 10.79 21.14
CA ASP A 409 -23.90 11.18 22.46
C ASP A 409 -23.83 9.99 23.43
N ARG A 410 -24.46 8.87 23.09
CA ARG A 410 -24.42 7.66 23.92
C ARG A 410 -23.04 6.99 23.80
N PRO A 411 -22.25 6.89 24.88
CA PRO A 411 -20.95 6.26 24.81
C PRO A 411 -21.08 4.77 24.51
N TYR A 412 -20.12 4.21 23.77
CA TYR A 412 -20.07 2.78 23.51
C TYR A 412 -19.66 2.02 24.78
N VAL A 413 -20.56 1.17 25.28
CA VAL A 413 -20.26 0.27 26.40
C VAL A 413 -19.60 -0.99 25.86
N LYS A 414 -18.31 -1.17 26.16
CA LYS A 414 -17.53 -2.33 25.74
C LYS A 414 -18.05 -3.59 26.42
N ARG A 415 -18.36 -4.61 25.61
CA ARG A 415 -18.74 -5.97 26.08
C ARG A 415 -17.76 -7.05 25.63
N CYS A 416 -16.87 -6.71 24.70
CA CYS A 416 -15.84 -7.58 24.19
C CYS A 416 -14.46 -7.11 24.65
N PRO A 417 -13.47 -8.02 24.76
CA PRO A 417 -12.10 -7.64 25.05
C PRO A 417 -11.56 -6.67 24.00
N THR A 418 -10.77 -5.71 24.47
CA THR A 418 -9.93 -4.85 23.63
C THR A 418 -8.47 -5.27 23.80
N PHE A 419 -7.73 -5.29 22.70
CA PHE A 419 -6.34 -5.76 22.66
C PHE A 419 -5.37 -4.64 22.35
#